data_AF-A0A366X467-F1
#
_entry.id   AF-A0A366X467-F1
#
_cell.length_a   1.000
_cell.length_b   1.000
_cell.length_c   1.000
_cell.angle_alpha   90.00
_cell.angle_beta   90.00
_cell.angle_gamma   90.00
#
_symmetry.space_group_name_H-M   'P 1'
#
loop_
_entity.id
_entity.type
_entity.pdbx_description
1 polymer ?
#
loop_
_entity_poly.entity_id
_entity_poly.type
_entity_poly.pdbx_seq_one_letter_code
_entity_poly.pdbx_strand_id
1 'polypeptide(L)'
;MSKLDQDSMPENYMDLAARFTESDPQTALQIGEQMREIWARTLGLTKAGGTRWWGRLLGRAHPEYQKGASVKFPLNLPADHKTSLWNRDGKPAVWVSIANHLDEKELEQACMNFGLRVTVPDYPSWHYPDSTQLILWEKA
;
A
#
# COMPACT_ATOMS: atom_id res chain seq x y z
N MET A 1 -1.16 15.60 -2.91
CA MET A 1 -0.40 14.35 -2.68
C MET A 1 0.79 14.65 -1.77
N SER A 2 1.00 13.89 -0.68
CA SER A 2 2.23 13.98 0.12
C SER A 2 3.28 13.01 -0.41
N LYS A 3 4.57 13.33 -0.25
CA LYS A 3 5.68 12.40 -0.48
C LYS A 3 6.21 11.96 0.88
N LEU A 4 6.45 10.66 1.02
CA LEU A 4 7.27 10.10 2.10
C LEU A 4 8.68 9.96 1.52
N ASP A 5 9.66 10.56 2.18
CA ASP A 5 11.06 10.69 1.71
C ASP A 5 11.85 9.38 1.88
N GLN A 6 12.85 9.14 1.03
CA GLN A 6 13.75 7.99 1.07
C GLN A 6 14.50 7.96 2.39
N ASP A 7 14.81 9.14 2.93
CA ASP A 7 15.44 9.34 4.24
C ASP A 7 14.58 8.82 5.40
N SER A 8 13.30 8.51 5.16
CA SER A 8 12.43 7.86 6.14
C SER A 8 12.70 6.37 6.30
N MET A 9 13.37 5.73 5.32
CA MET A 9 13.70 4.31 5.36
C MET A 9 15.15 4.11 5.82
N PRO A 10 15.43 3.05 6.61
CA PRO A 10 16.79 2.76 7.01
C PRO A 10 17.66 2.33 5.81
N GLU A 11 18.97 2.63 5.86
CA GLU A 11 19.94 2.37 4.79
C GLU A 11 19.88 0.93 4.25
N ASN A 12 19.71 -0.04 5.15
CA ASN A 12 19.60 -1.45 4.79
C ASN A 12 18.38 -1.78 3.91
N TYR A 13 17.35 -0.93 3.85
CA TYR A 13 16.22 -1.08 2.93
C TYR A 13 16.65 -0.88 1.48
N MET A 14 17.50 0.12 1.22
CA MET A 14 17.99 0.44 -0.12
C MET A 14 18.97 -0.62 -0.63
N ASP A 15 19.84 -1.12 0.25
CA ASP A 15 20.73 -2.24 -0.06
C ASP A 15 19.95 -3.50 -0.43
N LEU A 16 18.86 -3.78 0.29
CA LEU A 16 17.98 -4.91 -0.03
C LEU A 16 17.28 -4.73 -1.38
N ALA A 17 16.83 -3.51 -1.70
CA ALA A 17 16.23 -3.22 -3.00
C ALA A 17 17.19 -3.51 -4.15
N ALA A 18 18.45 -3.07 -4.06
CA ALA A 18 19.47 -3.35 -5.08
C ALA A 18 19.73 -4.86 -5.23
N ARG A 19 19.84 -5.58 -4.11
CA ARG A 19 20.05 -7.04 -4.12
C ARG A 19 18.86 -7.79 -4.70
N PHE A 20 17.63 -7.31 -4.50
CA PHE A 20 16.43 -7.93 -5.06
C PHE A 20 16.55 -8.09 -6.57
N THR A 21 17.00 -7.04 -7.26
CA THR A 21 17.09 -6.97 -8.73
C THR A 21 18.07 -7.99 -9.32
N GLU A 22 19.16 -8.27 -8.61
CA GLU A 22 20.23 -9.16 -9.06
C GLU A 22 20.00 -10.62 -8.66
N SER A 23 18.98 -10.88 -7.84
CA SER A 23 18.74 -12.17 -7.22
C SER A 23 17.92 -13.13 -8.08
N ASP A 24 18.11 -14.42 -7.88
CA ASP A 24 17.19 -15.44 -8.38
C ASP A 24 15.79 -15.29 -7.74
N PRO A 25 14.73 -15.88 -8.32
CA PRO A 25 13.36 -15.69 -7.85
C PRO A 25 13.11 -16.07 -6.38
N GLN A 26 13.80 -17.09 -5.86
CA GLN A 26 13.60 -17.54 -4.49
C GLN A 26 14.24 -16.56 -3.50
N THR A 27 15.45 -16.11 -3.81
CA THR A 27 16.16 -15.10 -3.03
C THR A 27 15.43 -13.75 -3.08
N ALA A 28 14.93 -13.33 -4.25
CA ALA A 28 14.15 -12.10 -4.41
C ALA A 28 12.89 -12.10 -3.53
N LEU A 29 12.17 -13.23 -3.44
CA LEU A 29 11.02 -13.36 -2.54
C LEU A 29 11.41 -13.14 -1.07
N GLN A 30 12.51 -13.73 -0.62
CA GLN A 30 12.99 -13.56 0.77
C GLN A 30 13.40 -12.11 1.05
N ILE A 31 14.06 -11.45 0.10
CA ILE A 31 14.44 -10.04 0.20
C ILE A 31 13.20 -9.14 0.26
N GLY A 32 12.22 -9.36 -0.61
CA GLY A 32 10.96 -8.59 -0.61
C GLY A 32 10.19 -8.74 0.72
N GLU A 33 10.21 -9.92 1.32
CA GLU A 33 9.63 -10.14 2.65
C GLU A 33 10.37 -9.33 3.73
N GLN A 34 11.71 -9.32 3.73
CA GLN A 34 12.52 -8.52 4.66
C GLN A 34 12.28 -7.01 4.49
N MET A 35 12.24 -6.52 3.25
CA MET A 35 11.93 -5.12 2.95
C MET A 35 10.56 -4.76 3.53
N ARG A 36 9.54 -5.58 3.29
CA ARG A 36 8.19 -5.36 3.81
C ARG A 36 8.14 -5.30 5.35
N GLU A 37 8.90 -6.16 6.03
CA GLU A 37 9.00 -6.16 7.50
C GLU A 37 9.70 -4.91 8.03
N ILE A 38 10.79 -4.48 7.39
CA ILE A 38 11.48 -3.22 7.71
C ILE A 38 10.52 -2.05 7.55
N TRP A 39 9.89 -1.93 6.37
CA TRP A 39 8.92 -0.88 6.08
C TRP A 39 7.79 -0.82 7.11
N ALA A 40 7.17 -1.97 7.41
CA ALA A 40 6.06 -2.03 8.35
C ALA A 40 6.48 -1.57 9.75
N ARG A 41 7.63 -2.04 10.24
CA ARG A 41 8.18 -1.65 11.54
C ARG A 41 8.52 -0.16 11.60
N THR A 42 9.16 0.38 10.56
CA THR A 42 9.50 1.81 10.47
C THR A 42 8.28 2.70 10.56
N LEU A 43 7.16 2.29 9.96
CA LEU A 43 5.91 3.06 9.98
C LEU A 43 4.96 2.70 11.14
N GLY A 44 5.39 1.85 12.08
CA GLY A 44 4.56 1.40 13.20
C GLY A 44 3.31 0.63 12.75
N LEU A 45 3.43 -0.17 11.69
CA LEU A 45 2.34 -0.90 11.06
C LEU A 45 2.40 -2.40 11.32
N THR A 46 1.23 -3.02 11.33
CA THR A 46 1.06 -4.48 11.40
C THR A 46 0.10 -4.95 10.32
N LYS A 47 0.26 -6.18 9.82
CA LYS A 47 -0.61 -6.70 8.76
C LYS A 47 -2.03 -6.89 9.29
N ALA A 48 -3.02 -6.39 8.56
CA ALA A 48 -4.41 -6.60 8.94
C ALA A 48 -4.88 -8.02 8.54
N GLY A 49 -5.58 -8.68 9.45
CA GLY A 49 -6.31 -9.92 9.15
C GLY A 49 -7.71 -9.66 8.56
N GLY A 50 -8.38 -10.75 8.15
CA GLY A 50 -9.75 -10.73 7.66
C GLY A 50 -9.90 -10.24 6.21
N THR A 51 -11.10 -9.78 5.85
CA THR A 51 -11.43 -9.34 4.49
C THR A 51 -10.59 -8.13 4.08
N ARG A 52 -9.92 -8.25 2.92
CA ARG A 52 -9.04 -7.22 2.36
C ARG A 52 -9.84 -6.32 1.43
N TRP A 53 -10.33 -5.20 1.97
CA TRP A 53 -10.98 -4.16 1.19
C TRP A 53 -10.71 -2.79 1.79
N TRP A 54 -10.36 -1.84 0.92
CA TRP A 54 -9.92 -0.50 1.28
C TRP A 54 -10.99 0.29 2.07
N GLY A 55 -12.28 0.01 1.85
CA GLY A 55 -13.37 0.67 2.58
C GLY A 55 -13.32 0.44 4.10
N ARG A 56 -12.54 -0.53 4.60
CA ARG A 56 -12.26 -0.70 6.02
C ARG A 56 -11.50 0.49 6.63
N LEU A 57 -10.71 1.24 5.85
CA LEU A 57 -10.11 2.50 6.27
C LEU A 57 -11.18 3.53 6.71
N LEU A 58 -12.35 3.44 6.08
CA LEU A 58 -13.49 4.32 6.32
C LEU A 58 -14.50 3.72 7.31
N GLY A 59 -14.14 2.61 7.99
CA GLY A 59 -15.03 1.91 8.91
C GLY A 59 -16.21 1.21 8.23
N ARG A 60 -16.10 0.86 6.94
CA ARG A 60 -17.15 0.19 6.18
C ARG A 60 -16.93 -1.33 6.13
N ALA A 61 -18.02 -2.08 6.17
CA ALA A 61 -18.02 -3.53 5.95
C ALA A 61 -17.92 -3.85 4.45
N HIS A 62 -17.31 -4.98 4.09
CA HIS A 62 -17.21 -5.38 2.68
C HIS A 62 -18.58 -5.39 1.98
N PRO A 63 -18.68 -4.99 0.70
CA PRO A 63 -19.92 -5.00 -0.07
C PRO A 63 -20.68 -6.32 -0.02
N GLU A 64 -19.97 -7.45 -0.03
CA GLU A 64 -20.56 -8.79 0.03
C GLU A 64 -21.38 -9.06 1.32
N TYR A 65 -21.08 -8.34 2.40
CA TYR A 65 -21.81 -8.44 3.67
C TYR A 65 -22.97 -7.44 3.77
N GLN A 66 -23.02 -6.45 2.87
CA GLN A 66 -24.05 -5.41 2.86
C GLN A 66 -25.19 -5.85 1.94
N LYS A 67 -25.98 -6.85 2.36
CA LYS A 67 -27.16 -7.29 1.60
C LYS A 67 -28.13 -6.10 1.40
N GLY A 68 -28.29 -5.65 0.15
CA GLY A 68 -29.30 -4.68 -0.25
C GLY A 68 -28.93 -3.19 -0.10
N ALA A 69 -27.72 -2.85 0.36
CA ALA A 69 -27.25 -1.47 0.31
C ALA A 69 -26.58 -1.21 -1.04
N SER A 70 -26.95 -0.14 -1.74
CA SER A 70 -26.16 0.35 -2.86
C SER A 70 -24.80 0.77 -2.32
N VAL A 71 -23.77 -0.03 -2.62
CA VAL A 71 -22.42 0.29 -2.20
C VAL A 71 -21.97 1.50 -3.02
N LYS A 72 -21.90 2.67 -2.38
CA LYS A 72 -21.43 3.92 -2.99
C LYS A 72 -19.91 3.95 -3.23
N PHE A 73 -19.22 2.85 -2.99
CA PHE A 73 -17.77 2.73 -3.02
C PHE A 73 -17.37 1.59 -3.98
N PRO A 74 -16.40 1.81 -4.87
CA PRO A 74 -15.90 0.76 -5.75
C PRO A 74 -15.22 -0.37 -4.96
N LEU A 75 -15.15 -1.56 -5.58
CA LEU A 75 -14.38 -2.67 -5.01
C LEU A 75 -12.88 -2.36 -4.95
N ASN A 76 -12.39 -1.66 -5.97
CA ASN A 76 -10.97 -1.37 -6.15
C ASN A 76 -10.73 0.15 -6.15
N LEU A 77 -9.56 0.57 -5.70
CA LEU A 77 -9.05 1.92 -5.92
C LEU A 77 -8.28 1.97 -7.26
N PRO A 78 -7.85 3.15 -7.72
CA PRO A 78 -6.80 3.23 -8.73
C PRO A 78 -5.54 2.47 -8.28
N ALA A 79 -4.77 1.94 -9.23
CA ALA A 79 -3.55 1.18 -8.93
C ALA A 79 -3.74 -0.02 -7.98
N ASP A 80 -4.91 -0.69 -7.98
CA ASP A 80 -5.23 -1.80 -7.06
C ASP A 80 -4.61 -3.15 -7.48
N HIS A 81 -3.37 -3.12 -7.95
CA HIS A 81 -2.58 -4.33 -8.15
C HIS A 81 -1.89 -4.68 -6.82
N LYS A 82 -1.79 -5.99 -6.51
CA LYS A 82 -1.20 -6.57 -5.28
C LYS A 82 -1.42 -5.72 -4.03
N THR A 83 -2.57 -5.93 -3.38
CA THR A 83 -3.01 -5.06 -2.30
C THR A 83 -2.89 -5.69 -0.93
N SER A 84 -2.73 -4.82 0.06
CA SER A 84 -2.70 -5.23 1.47
C SER A 84 -3.24 -4.13 2.38
N LEU A 85 -3.94 -4.55 3.43
CA LEU A 85 -4.40 -3.65 4.47
C LEU A 85 -3.48 -3.77 5.68
N TRP A 86 -3.15 -2.64 6.26
CA TRP A 86 -2.26 -2.52 7.41
C TRP A 86 -2.94 -1.74 8.53
N ASN A 87 -2.65 -2.16 9.74
CA ASN A 87 -3.15 -1.58 10.96
C ASN A 87 -2.08 -0.72 11.64
N ARG A 88 -2.52 0.36 12.27
CA ARG A 88 -1.78 1.14 13.26
C ARG A 88 -2.59 1.12 14.55
N ASP A 89 -1.95 0.79 15.67
CA ASP A 89 -2.61 0.66 16.98
C ASP A 89 -3.86 -0.26 16.96
N GLY A 90 -3.77 -1.37 16.23
CA GLY A 90 -4.84 -2.37 16.09
C GLY A 90 -6.02 -1.96 15.19
N LYS A 91 -5.97 -0.79 14.54
CA LYS A 91 -7.04 -0.30 13.65
C LYS A 91 -6.56 -0.18 12.22
N PRO A 92 -7.43 -0.45 11.20
CA PRO A 92 -7.12 -0.19 9.80
C PRO A 92 -6.61 1.24 9.61
N ALA A 93 -5.42 1.38 9.03
CA ALA A 93 -4.73 2.66 8.91
C ALA A 93 -4.25 2.94 7.49
N VAL A 94 -3.66 1.95 6.82
CA VAL A 94 -3.07 2.11 5.49
C VAL A 94 -3.55 0.99 4.57
N TRP A 95 -4.10 1.34 3.41
CA TRP A 95 -4.25 0.43 2.29
C TRP A 95 -3.07 0.64 1.35
N VAL A 96 -2.32 -0.43 1.12
CA VAL A 96 -1.19 -0.42 0.20
C VAL A 96 -1.63 -1.07 -1.09
N SER A 97 -1.34 -0.41 -2.20
CA SER A 97 -1.44 -0.98 -3.53
C SER A 97 -0.14 -0.70 -4.30
N ILE A 98 0.07 -1.35 -5.45
CA ILE A 98 1.24 -1.11 -6.31
C ILE A 98 0.82 -0.72 -7.72
N ALA A 99 1.59 0.17 -8.33
CA ALA A 99 1.40 0.61 -9.70
C ALA A 99 2.67 0.41 -10.53
N ASN A 100 2.50 -0.04 -11.78
CA ASN A 100 3.54 0.03 -12.82
C ASN A 100 3.56 1.42 -13.49
N HIS A 101 2.42 2.12 -13.47
CA HIS A 101 2.23 3.45 -14.02
C HIS A 101 1.34 4.27 -13.09
N LEU A 102 1.68 5.55 -12.90
CA LEU A 102 0.89 6.48 -12.11
C LEU A 102 0.09 7.41 -13.02
N ASP A 103 -1.19 7.53 -12.73
CA ASP A 103 -2.01 8.64 -13.18
C ASP A 103 -2.36 9.50 -11.95
N GLU A 104 -1.60 10.57 -11.74
CA GLU A 104 -1.76 11.46 -10.59
C GLU A 104 -3.18 12.06 -10.52
N LYS A 105 -3.80 12.36 -11.67
CA LYS A 105 -5.16 12.93 -11.70
C LYS A 105 -6.17 11.90 -11.24
N GLU A 106 -6.00 10.64 -11.62
CA GLU A 106 -6.86 9.55 -11.15
C GLU A 106 -6.74 9.37 -9.63
N LEU A 107 -5.51 9.41 -9.09
CA LEU A 107 -5.26 9.31 -7.66
C LEU A 107 -5.89 10.46 -6.87
N GLU A 108 -5.71 11.70 -7.34
CA GLU A 108 -6.29 12.90 -6.72
C GLU A 108 -7.82 12.88 -6.76
N GLN A 109 -8.41 12.47 -7.90
CA GLN A 109 -9.85 12.36 -8.02
C GLN A 109 -10.43 11.31 -7.06
N ALA A 110 -9.75 10.17 -6.89
CA ALA A 110 -10.15 9.15 -5.91
C ALA A 110 -10.06 9.68 -4.47
N CYS A 111 -9.01 10.44 -4.15
CA CYS A 111 -8.89 11.08 -2.83
C CYS A 111 -10.08 11.99 -2.53
N MET A 112 -10.44 12.86 -3.47
CA MET A 112 -11.58 13.78 -3.33
C MET A 112 -12.91 13.03 -3.21
N ASN A 113 -13.12 12.02 -4.04
CA ASN A 113 -14.39 11.28 -4.09
C ASN A 113 -14.65 10.45 -2.83
N PHE A 114 -13.59 9.93 -2.21
CA PHE A 114 -13.71 8.94 -1.14
C PHE A 114 -13.23 9.43 0.22
N GLY A 115 -12.77 10.67 0.33
CA GLY A 115 -12.25 11.22 1.59
C GLY A 115 -10.97 10.52 2.04
N LEU A 116 -10.08 10.25 1.08
CA LEU A 116 -8.79 9.60 1.29
C LEU A 116 -7.65 10.60 1.09
N ARG A 117 -6.50 10.27 1.66
CA ARG A 117 -5.20 10.85 1.33
C ARG A 117 -4.37 9.77 0.64
N VAL A 118 -3.63 10.17 -0.40
CA VAL A 118 -2.64 9.32 -1.04
C VAL A 118 -1.22 9.85 -0.79
N THR A 119 -0.32 8.92 -0.49
CA THR A 119 1.13 9.14 -0.46
C THR A 119 1.79 8.17 -1.43
N VAL A 120 2.63 8.72 -2.31
CA VAL A 120 3.55 7.94 -3.13
C VAL A 120 4.94 8.13 -2.51
N PRO A 121 5.47 7.12 -1.81
CA PRO A 121 6.84 7.18 -1.31
C PRO A 121 7.81 7.15 -2.49
N ASP A 122 8.94 7.79 -2.30
CA ASP A 122 10.05 7.83 -3.26
C ASP A 122 11.05 6.68 -3.06
N TYR A 123 10.88 5.82 -2.05
CA TYR A 123 11.65 4.59 -1.89
C TYR A 123 11.02 3.39 -2.65
N PRO A 124 11.82 2.37 -3.03
CA PRO A 124 11.36 1.28 -3.87
C PRO A 124 10.27 0.40 -3.24
N SER A 125 9.42 -0.19 -4.09
CA SER A 125 8.44 -1.21 -3.70
C SER A 125 9.11 -2.52 -3.34
N TRP A 126 8.68 -3.17 -2.25
CA TRP A 126 9.16 -4.51 -1.90
C TRP A 126 8.61 -5.64 -2.79
N HIS A 127 7.67 -5.34 -3.70
CA HIS A 127 7.14 -6.33 -4.64
C HIS A 127 8.02 -6.46 -5.88
N TYR A 128 8.37 -5.33 -6.49
CA TYR A 128 9.24 -5.22 -7.66
C TYR A 128 9.91 -3.84 -7.62
N PRO A 129 11.08 -3.71 -6.96
CA PRO A 129 11.72 -2.42 -6.67
C PRO A 129 11.94 -1.52 -7.90
N ASP A 130 12.28 -2.10 -9.05
CA ASP A 130 12.68 -1.33 -10.24
C ASP A 130 11.54 -1.01 -11.21
N SER A 131 10.38 -1.62 -11.01
CA SER A 131 9.28 -1.57 -11.98
C SER A 131 7.94 -1.22 -11.36
N THR A 132 7.87 -1.08 -10.03
CA THR A 132 6.64 -0.71 -9.33
C THR A 132 6.86 0.33 -8.26
N GLN A 133 5.85 1.16 -8.06
CA GLN A 133 5.77 2.11 -6.95
C GLN A 133 4.70 1.67 -5.97
N LEU A 134 4.96 1.88 -4.68
CA LEU A 134 3.96 1.71 -3.64
C LEU A 134 3.00 2.90 -3.66
N ILE A 135 1.73 2.65 -3.39
CA ILE A 135 0.71 3.66 -3.19
C ILE A 135 0.09 3.44 -1.83
N LEU A 136 0.21 4.44 -0.96
CA LEU A 136 -0.28 4.40 0.40
C LEU A 136 -1.54 5.24 0.49
N TRP A 137 -2.67 4.57 0.70
CA TRP A 137 -3.96 5.21 0.90
C TRP A 137 -4.30 5.23 2.39
N GLU A 138 -4.65 6.40 2.88
CA GLU A 138 -5.06 6.61 4.28
C GLU A 138 -6.37 7.39 4.30
N LYS A 139 -7.07 7.34 5.44
CA LYS A 139 -8.19 8.25 5.67
C LYS A 139 -7.66 9.69 5.77
N ALA A 140 -8.30 10.62 5.07
CA ALA A 140 -7.95 12.04 5.11
C ALA A 140 -8.19 12.68 6.48
#